data_AF-U2RB15-F1
#
_entry.id   AF-U2RB15-F1
#
_cell.length_a   1.000
_cell.length_b   1.000
_cell.length_c   1.000
_cell.angle_alpha   90.00
_cell.angle_beta   90.00
_cell.angle_gamma   90.00
#
_symmetry.space_group_name_H-M   'P 1'
#
loop_
_entity.id
_entity.type
_entity.pdbx_description
1 polymer ?
#
loop_
_entity_poly.entity_id
_entity_poly.type
_entity_poly.pdbx_seq_one_letter_code
_entity_poly.pdbx_strand_id
1 'polypeptide(L)'
;MVGLKKIVLQFVKFLFVSGTGWMIDFSLYFIFTSILKYEVFYSNILSSIPAITFVFIVSIKKIFRENRNGISTRKKYLIYFLYQMLLVMLVSLLGQFLYLFALNHNFKYKAMKIVIKLIITPITMTINFFVMKFLSEKL
;
A
#
# COMPACT_ATOMS: atom_id res chain seq x y z
N MET A 1 -27.72 -2.57 -4.87
CA MET A 1 -26.65 -1.76 -5.51
C MET A 1 -25.95 -0.92 -4.46
N VAL A 2 -24.63 -0.98 -4.36
CA VAL A 2 -23.86 -0.01 -3.57
C VAL A 2 -23.82 1.29 -4.36
N GLY A 3 -24.47 2.35 -3.87
CA GLY A 3 -24.48 3.64 -4.56
C GLY A 3 -23.08 4.24 -4.70
N LEU A 4 -22.82 4.91 -5.83
CA LEU A 4 -21.53 5.54 -6.17
C LEU A 4 -20.98 6.39 -5.01
N LYS A 5 -21.85 7.18 -4.37
CA LYS A 5 -21.53 8.01 -3.19
C LYS A 5 -20.88 7.21 -2.04
N LYS A 6 -21.33 5.98 -1.80
CA LYS A 6 -20.76 5.12 -0.75
C LYS A 6 -19.36 4.63 -1.13
N ILE A 7 -19.14 4.28 -2.40
CA ILE A 7 -17.82 3.84 -2.89
C ILE A 7 -16.80 4.96 -2.76
N VAL A 8 -17.16 6.17 -3.19
CA VAL A 8 -16.29 7.35 -3.09
C VAL A 8 -15.96 7.65 -1.62
N LEU A 9 -16.94 7.60 -0.72
CA LEU A 9 -16.69 7.81 0.71
C LEU A 9 -15.76 6.74 1.31
N GLN A 10 -15.94 5.46 0.93
CA GLN A 10 -15.05 4.38 1.35
C GLN A 10 -13.62 4.61 0.82
N PHE A 11 -13.49 5.05 -0.44
CA PHE A 11 -12.20 5.33 -1.06
C PHE A 11 -11.47 6.47 -0.35
N VAL A 12 -12.14 7.59 -0.08
CA VAL A 12 -11.54 8.73 0.65
C VAL A 12 -11.10 8.30 2.05
N LYS A 13 -11.94 7.57 2.80
CA LYS A 13 -11.55 7.04 4.12
C LYS A 13 -10.35 6.10 4.03
N PHE A 14 -10.32 5.25 2.99
CA PHE A 14 -9.21 4.35 2.74
C PHE A 14 -7.92 5.09 2.41
N LEU A 15 -7.97 6.17 1.62
CA LEU A 15 -6.81 7.00 1.34
C LEU A 15 -6.19 7.57 2.63
N PHE A 16 -7.02 8.06 3.56
CA PHE A 16 -6.51 8.52 4.86
C PHE A 16 -5.84 7.40 5.66
N VAL A 17 -6.49 6.24 5.74
CA VAL A 17 -5.93 5.08 6.46
C VAL A 17 -4.63 4.60 5.80
N SER A 18 -4.60 4.47 4.47
CA SER A 18 -3.41 4.08 3.73
C SER A 18 -2.30 5.12 3.85
N GLY A 19 -2.63 6.41 3.86
CA GLY A 19 -1.68 7.49 4.09
C GLY A 19 -1.06 7.43 5.49
N THR A 20 -1.88 7.17 6.52
CA THR A 20 -1.35 6.96 7.89
C THR A 20 -0.49 5.70 7.99
N GLY A 21 -0.88 4.61 7.32
CA GLY A 21 -0.04 3.41 7.22
C GLY A 21 1.32 3.71 6.60
N TRP A 22 1.34 4.49 5.52
CA TRP A 22 2.58 4.94 4.88
C TRP A 22 3.44 5.81 5.80
N MET A 23 2.84 6.70 6.60
CA MET A 23 3.60 7.47 7.60
C MET A 23 4.20 6.59 8.70
N ILE A 24 3.48 5.55 9.15
CA ILE A 24 3.99 4.56 10.11
C ILE A 24 5.19 3.82 9.51
N ASP A 25 5.06 3.32 8.28
CA ASP A 25 6.12 2.63 7.55
C ASP A 25 7.36 3.53 7.42
N PHE A 26 7.18 4.76 6.94
CA PHE A 26 8.27 5.72 6.76
C PHE A 26 8.99 6.04 8.07
N SER A 27 8.24 6.23 9.16
CA SER A 27 8.81 6.54 10.48
C SER A 27 9.62 5.37 11.03
N LEU A 28 9.10 4.15 10.93
CA LEU A 28 9.81 2.95 11.37
C LEU A 28 11.03 2.64 10.50
N TYR A 29 10.89 2.80 9.18
CA TYR A 29 11.99 2.68 8.24
C TYR A 29 13.11 3.66 8.58
N PHE A 30 12.77 4.92 8.88
CA PHE A 30 13.74 5.93 9.29
C PHE A 30 14.45 5.56 10.59
N ILE A 31 13.72 5.06 11.60
CA ILE A 31 14.31 4.60 12.86
C ILE A 31 15.27 3.41 12.62
N PHE A 32 14.86 2.41 11.85
CA PHE A 32 15.68 1.22 11.59
C PHE A 32 16.93 1.54 10.78
N THR A 33 16.84 2.41 9.78
CA THR A 33 17.98 2.78 8.95
C THR A 33 18.90 3.80 9.61
N SER A 34 18.36 4.83 10.26
CA SER A 34 19.15 5.97 10.75
C SER A 34 19.63 5.79 12.18
N ILE A 35 18.82 5.15 13.04
CA ILE A 35 19.13 4.98 14.47
C ILE A 35 19.76 3.61 14.70
N LEU A 36 19.11 2.53 14.22
CA LEU A 36 19.60 1.16 14.43
C LEU A 36 20.65 0.70 13.40
N LYS A 37 20.87 1.48 12.33
CA LYS A 37 21.83 1.19 11.25
C LYS A 37 21.64 -0.18 10.61
N TYR A 38 20.40 -0.67 10.55
CA TYR A 38 20.08 -1.89 9.82
C TYR A 38 20.19 -1.67 8.31
N GLU A 39 20.44 -2.74 7.56
CA GLU A 39 20.44 -2.63 6.10
C GLU A 39 19.07 -2.19 5.59
N VAL A 40 19.09 -1.50 4.46
CA VAL A 40 17.88 -0.95 3.80
C VAL A 40 16.84 -2.04 3.54
N PHE A 41 17.29 -3.23 3.14
CA PHE A 41 16.41 -4.36 2.85
C PHE A 41 15.64 -4.84 4.09
N TYR A 42 16.34 -5.15 5.19
CA TYR A 42 15.70 -5.58 6.44
C TYR A 42 14.84 -4.47 7.05
N SER A 43 15.30 -3.23 6.98
CA SER A 43 14.55 -2.08 7.48
C SER A 43 13.20 -1.92 6.77
N ASN A 44 13.18 -2.05 5.45
CA ASN A 44 11.97 -1.93 4.64
C ASN A 44 10.96 -3.06 4.92
N ILE A 45 11.43 -4.30 5.10
CA ILE A 45 10.55 -5.42 5.45
C ILE A 45 9.96 -5.23 6.84
N LEU A 46 10.80 -4.92 7.84
CA LEU A 46 10.37 -4.78 9.23
C LEU A 46 9.43 -3.60 9.42
N SER A 47 9.65 -2.48 8.72
CA SER A 47 8.78 -1.30 8.80
C SER A 47 7.43 -1.53 8.12
N SER A 48 7.41 -2.30 7.03
CA SER A 48 6.20 -2.56 6.25
C SER A 48 5.18 -3.41 7.01
N ILE A 49 5.62 -4.40 7.80
CA ILE A 49 4.72 -5.32 8.52
C ILE A 49 3.69 -4.58 9.40
N PRO A 50 4.08 -3.71 10.36
CA PRO A 50 3.13 -3.00 11.20
C PRO A 50 2.26 -2.02 10.41
N ALA A 51 2.79 -1.37 9.37
CA ALA A 51 2.03 -0.48 8.51
C ALA A 51 0.91 -1.22 7.76
N ILE A 52 1.23 -2.36 7.13
CA ILE A 52 0.27 -3.21 6.40
C ILE A 52 -0.79 -3.75 7.36
N THR A 53 -0.37 -4.19 8.55
CA THR A 53 -1.26 -4.67 9.61
C THR A 53 -2.24 -3.58 10.04
N PHE A 54 -1.75 -2.37 10.28
CA PHE A 54 -2.58 -1.23 10.64
C PHE A 54 -3.62 -0.93 9.56
N VAL A 55 -3.19 -0.81 8.29
CA VAL A 55 -4.09 -0.52 7.16
C VAL A 55 -5.16 -1.59 7.05
N PHE A 56 -4.79 -2.86 7.17
CA PHE A 56 -5.72 -3.98 7.10
C PHE A 56 -6.78 -3.93 8.21
N ILE A 57 -6.34 -3.86 9.47
CA ILE A 57 -7.24 -3.90 10.64
C ILE A 57 -8.21 -2.72 10.61
N VAL A 58 -7.71 -1.52 10.36
CA VAL A 58 -8.52 -0.30 10.35
C VAL A 58 -9.50 -0.31 9.18
N SER A 59 -9.07 -0.80 8.01
CA SER A 59 -9.95 -0.89 6.84
C SER A 59 -11.10 -1.86 7.03
N ILE A 60 -10.85 -3.07 7.56
CA ILE A 60 -11.92 -4.04 7.82
C ILE A 60 -12.87 -3.54 8.91
N LYS A 61 -12.35 -2.93 9.98
CA LYS A 61 -13.18 -2.52 11.12
C LYS A 61 -13.94 -1.21 10.91
N LYS A 62 -13.37 -0.24 10.19
CA LYS A 62 -13.91 1.13 10.11
C LYS A 62 -14.40 1.55 8.72
N ILE A 63 -13.93 0.92 7.64
CA ILE A 63 -14.21 1.37 6.27
C ILE A 63 -15.18 0.44 5.55
N PHE A 64 -14.90 -0.85 5.57
CA PHE A 64 -15.67 -1.85 4.84
C PHE A 64 -16.67 -2.56 5.75
N ARG A 65 -17.76 -3.07 5.17
CA ARG A 65 -18.67 -3.95 5.90
C ARG A 65 -18.09 -5.35 5.86
N GLU A 66 -17.58 -5.83 6.99
CA GLU A 66 -17.06 -7.20 7.10
C GLU A 66 -18.19 -8.21 6.84
N ASN A 67 -17.98 -9.09 5.86
CA ASN A 67 -18.84 -10.25 5.67
C ASN A 67 -18.55 -11.28 6.77
N ARG A 68 -19.44 -11.36 7.77
CA ARG A 68 -19.29 -12.25 8.94
C ARG A 68 -19.48 -13.73 8.62
N ASN A 69 -20.11 -14.05 7.50
CA ASN A 69 -20.37 -15.44 7.07
C ASN A 69 -19.26 -15.99 6.15
N GLY A 70 -18.26 -15.16 5.82
CA GLY A 70 -17.15 -15.52 4.94
C GLY A 70 -15.95 -16.12 5.66
N ILE A 71 -14.79 -16.01 5.03
CA ILE A 71 -13.52 -16.51 5.53
C ILE A 71 -13.09 -15.74 6.80
N SER A 72 -12.45 -16.42 7.76
CA SER A 72 -11.97 -15.79 8.98
C SER A 72 -11.01 -14.62 8.72
N THR A 73 -11.07 -13.60 9.58
CA THR A 73 -10.26 -12.37 9.48
C THR A 73 -8.75 -12.66 9.43
N ARG A 74 -8.28 -13.74 10.08
CA ARG A 74 -6.87 -14.19 10.01
C ARG A 74 -6.44 -14.64 8.62
N LYS A 75 -7.28 -15.40 7.92
CA LYS A 75 -6.99 -15.83 6.55
C LYS A 75 -7.07 -14.66 5.57
N LYS A 76 -8.02 -13.73 5.76
CA LYS A 76 -8.09 -12.46 5.00
C LYS A 76 -6.79 -11.65 5.16
N TYR A 77 -6.25 -11.60 6.39
CA TYR A 77 -4.97 -10.94 6.66
C TYR A 77 -3.83 -11.62 5.91
N LEU A 78 -3.74 -12.95 5.97
CA LEU A 78 -2.68 -13.69 5.27
C LEU A 78 -2.71 -13.45 3.75
N ILE A 79 -3.90 -13.49 3.14
CA ILE A 79 -4.08 -13.19 1.71
C ILE A 79 -3.64 -11.76 1.40
N TYR A 80 -4.10 -10.79 2.20
CA TYR A 80 -3.71 -9.39 2.01
C TYR A 80 -2.20 -9.18 2.17
N PHE A 81 -1.59 -9.82 3.16
CA PHE A 81 -0.15 -9.74 3.42
C PHE A 81 0.67 -10.28 2.25
N LEU A 82 0.33 -11.47 1.74
CA LEU A 82 0.99 -12.07 0.58
C LEU A 82 0.80 -11.22 -0.68
N TYR A 83 -0.42 -10.74 -0.91
CA TYR A 83 -0.72 -9.79 -1.99
C TYR A 83 0.15 -8.52 -1.88
N GLN A 84 0.28 -7.96 -0.69
CA GLN A 84 1.03 -6.72 -0.47
C GLN A 84 2.52 -6.92 -0.75
N MET A 85 3.09 -8.06 -0.37
CA MET A 85 4.49 -8.40 -0.69
C MET A 85 4.72 -8.45 -2.20
N LEU A 86 3.83 -9.12 -2.94
CA LEU A 86 3.88 -9.17 -4.40
C LEU A 86 3.70 -7.78 -5.03
N LEU A 87 2.74 -7.00 -4.54
CA LEU A 87 2.47 -5.66 -5.05
C LEU A 87 3.70 -4.75 -4.87
N VAL A 88 4.33 -4.75 -3.70
CA VAL A 88 5.52 -3.93 -3.42
C VAL A 88 6.66 -4.29 -4.37
N MET A 89 6.88 -5.58 -4.65
CA MET A 89 7.88 -6.01 -5.63
C MET A 89 7.55 -5.50 -7.04
N LEU A 90 6.32 -5.74 -7.52
CA LEU A 90 5.88 -5.32 -8.86
C LEU A 90 5.97 -3.80 -9.05
N VAL A 91 5.57 -3.05 -8.04
CA VAL A 91 5.64 -1.58 -8.03
C VAL A 91 7.07 -1.07 -8.05
N SER A 92 7.98 -1.74 -7.34
CA SER A 92 9.40 -1.41 -7.34
C SER A 92 10.02 -1.64 -8.72
N LEU A 93 9.73 -2.79 -9.33
CA LEU A 93 10.16 -3.13 -10.70
C LEU A 93 9.61 -2.14 -11.73
N LEU A 94 8.32 -1.82 -11.64
CA LEU A 94 7.67 -0.86 -12.53
C LEU A 94 8.27 0.54 -12.37
N GLY A 95 8.57 0.97 -11.14
CA GLY A 95 9.25 2.24 -10.89
C GLY A 95 10.66 2.30 -11.48
N GLN A 96 11.41 1.21 -11.36
CA GLN A 96 12.74 1.11 -11.98
C GLN A 96 12.66 1.12 -13.51
N PHE A 97 11.70 0.39 -14.09
CA PHE A 97 11.45 0.39 -15.54
C PHE A 97 11.11 1.79 -16.07
N LEU A 98 10.18 2.49 -15.43
CA LEU A 98 9.82 3.87 -15.80
C LEU A 98 11.01 4.83 -15.70
N TYR A 99 11.87 4.63 -14.71
CA TYR A 99 13.08 5.45 -14.54
C TYR A 99 14.09 5.23 -15.66
N LEU A 100 14.36 3.98 -16.03
CA LEU A 100 15.23 3.64 -17.15
C LEU A 100 14.66 4.13 -18.49
N PHE A 101 13.34 3.98 -18.68
CA PHE A 101 12.65 4.49 -19.87
C PHE A 101 12.79 6.01 -20.01
N ALA A 102 12.65 6.75 -18.91
CA ALA A 102 12.82 8.20 -18.88
C ALA A 102 14.27 8.62 -19.20
N LEU A 103 15.26 7.91 -18.66
CA LEU A 103 16.68 8.16 -18.96
C LEU A 103 17.00 7.95 -20.44
N ASN A 104 16.45 6.89 -21.05
CA ASN A 104 16.63 6.61 -22.48
C ASN A 104 16.04 7.71 -23.38
N HIS A 105 15.03 8.44 -22.92
CA HIS A 105 14.43 9.57 -23.62
C HIS A 105 15.03 10.94 -23.21
N ASN A 106 16.23 10.95 -22.62
CA ASN A 106 16.95 12.15 -22.17
C ASN A 106 16.25 13.00 -21.09
N PHE A 107 15.26 12.46 -20.37
CA PHE A 107 14.67 13.12 -19.19
C PHE A 107 15.60 12.99 -17.98
N LYS A 108 16.73 13.70 -17.98
CA LYS A 108 17.73 13.71 -16.90
C LYS A 108 17.40 14.74 -15.81
N TYR A 109 16.23 14.58 -15.19
CA TYR A 109 15.84 15.43 -14.06
C TYR A 109 16.12 14.73 -12.74
N LYS A 110 16.81 15.42 -11.82
CA LYS A 110 17.02 14.96 -10.43
C LYS A 110 15.69 14.61 -9.73
N ALA A 111 14.61 15.30 -10.14
CA ALA A 111 13.24 15.09 -9.66
C ALA A 111 12.51 13.90 -10.31
N MET A 112 13.06 13.22 -11.34
CA MET A 112 12.33 12.17 -12.07
C MET A 112 11.93 10.99 -11.17
N LYS A 113 12.78 10.64 -10.20
CA LYS A 113 12.47 9.63 -9.17
C LYS A 113 11.22 10.00 -8.36
N ILE A 114 11.05 11.29 -8.06
CA ILE A 114 9.89 11.81 -7.32
C ILE A 114 8.64 11.78 -8.21
N VAL A 115 8.75 12.23 -9.47
CA VAL A 115 7.64 12.20 -10.44
C VAL A 115 7.12 10.77 -10.65
N ILE A 116 8.01 9.80 -10.84
CA ILE A 116 7.64 8.40 -11.00
C ILE A 116 6.91 7.89 -9.74
N LYS A 117 7.42 8.21 -8.56
CA LYS A 117 6.77 7.82 -7.30
C LYS A 117 5.38 8.46 -7.13
N LEU A 118 5.20 9.71 -7.57
CA LEU A 118 3.92 10.42 -7.56
C LEU A 118 2.89 9.81 -8.55
N ILE A 119 3.35 9.24 -9.66
CA ILE A 119 2.47 8.55 -10.62
C ILE A 119 2.07 7.17 -10.10
N ILE A 120 3.00 6.42 -9.52
CA ILE A 120 2.74 5.03 -9.11
C ILE A 120 1.91 4.96 -7.83
N THR A 121 2.12 5.86 -6.87
CA THR A 121 1.43 5.81 -5.56
C THR A 121 -0.11 5.88 -5.66
N PRO A 122 -0.72 6.76 -6.46
CA PRO A 122 -2.18 6.78 -6.66
C PRO A 122 -2.71 5.48 -7.26
N ILE A 123 -1.96 4.89 -8.22
CA ILE A 123 -2.34 3.63 -8.87
C ILE A 123 -2.34 2.51 -7.82
N THR A 124 -1.29 2.41 -7.01
CA THR A 124 -1.18 1.35 -5.99
C THR A 124 -2.23 1.49 -4.89
N MET A 125 -2.49 2.72 -4.42
CA MET A 125 -3.56 2.97 -3.45
C MET A 125 -4.94 2.60 -4.00
N THR A 126 -5.18 2.83 -5.30
CA THR A 126 -6.42 2.46 -5.96
C THR A 126 -6.59 0.95 -6.04
N ILE A 127 -5.55 0.22 -6.45
CA ILE A 127 -5.60 -1.25 -6.49
C ILE A 127 -5.80 -1.82 -5.07
N ASN A 128 -5.07 -1.29 -4.08
CA ASN A 128 -5.21 -1.69 -2.67
C ASN A 128 -6.63 -1.49 -2.15
N PHE A 129 -7.28 -0.39 -2.51
CA PHE A 129 -8.66 -0.13 -2.15
C PHE A 129 -9.60 -1.23 -2.68
N PHE A 130 -9.49 -1.59 -3.96
CA PHE A 130 -10.34 -2.61 -4.56
C PHE A 130 -10.10 -3.99 -3.96
N VAL A 131 -8.84 -4.34 -3.72
CA VAL A 131 -8.46 -5.61 -3.08
C VAL A 131 -9.02 -5.68 -1.66
N MET A 132 -8.85 -4.63 -0.86
CA MET A 132 -9.39 -4.58 0.50
C MET A 132 -10.91 -4.61 0.52
N LYS A 133 -11.56 -3.91 -0.40
CA LYS A 133 -13.02 -3.97 -0.54
C LYS A 133 -13.49 -5.39 -0.88
N PHE A 134 -12.83 -6.05 -1.82
CA PHE A 134 -13.14 -7.42 -2.22
C PHE A 134 -12.94 -8.40 -1.06
N LEU A 135 -11.80 -8.34 -0.38
CA LEU A 135 -11.47 -9.19 0.77
C LEU A 135 -12.43 -8.99 1.94
N SER A 136 -12.90 -7.76 2.16
CA SER A 136 -13.75 -7.43 3.31
C SER A 136 -15.22 -7.74 3.06
N GLU A 137 -15.74 -7.38 1.88
CA GLU A 137 -17.17 -7.40 1.58
C GLU A 137 -17.63 -8.65 0.80
N LYS A 138 -16.75 -9.31 0.03
CA LYS A 138 -17.11 -10.47 -0.79
C LYS A 138 -16.60 -11.81 -0.25
N LEU A 139 -15.35 -11.85 0.23
CA LEU A 139 -14.76 -13.02 0.89
C LEU A 139 -15.12 -13.07 2.37
#